data_AF-A0A1G2ZRQ1-F1
#
_entry.id   AF-A0A1G2ZRQ1-F1
#
_cell.length_a   1.000
_cell.length_b   1.000
_cell.length_c   1.000
_cell.angle_alpha   90.00
_cell.angle_beta   90.00
_cell.angle_gamma   90.00
#
_symmetry.space_group_name_H-M   'P 1'
#
loop_
_entity.id
_entity.type
_entity.pdbx_description
1 polymer ?
#
loop_
_entity_poly.entity_id
_entity_poly.type
_entity_poly.pdbx_seq_one_letter_code
_entity_poly.pdbx_strand_id
1 'polypeptide(L)'
;MVMKITDIIKFDDVDILDTLSRMQALCRGVSRNPRYKAKDRKEADALYQDIGKCLCSLGEFGEVVWSDEKEGMSLQVLNVGMIAAHTRRGKKVQDAAKEGHAAVHGTSEEKQKRYRRYQQAIDMYMKQNPAVSYERACSRVALAEGVHTITVKRHTIRPKKK
;
A
#
# COMPACT_ATOMS: atom_id res chain seq x y z
N MET A 1 40.32 -23.80 -13.67
CA MET A 1 40.33 -23.86 -12.20
C MET A 1 39.43 -22.73 -11.72
N VAL A 2 38.20 -23.04 -11.30
CA VAL A 2 37.22 -22.03 -10.87
C VAL A 2 37.42 -21.83 -9.36
N MET A 3 38.04 -20.72 -8.96
CA MET A 3 38.13 -20.35 -7.54
C MET A 3 36.74 -19.97 -7.05
N LYS A 4 36.29 -20.62 -5.97
CA LYS A 4 35.05 -20.24 -5.29
C LYS A 4 35.32 -18.96 -4.48
N ILE A 5 34.47 -17.95 -4.66
CA ILE A 5 34.59 -16.63 -3.99
C ILE A 5 34.55 -16.76 -2.45
N THR A 6 34.02 -17.86 -1.93
CA THR A 6 34.01 -18.20 -0.51
C THR A 6 35.41 -18.31 0.11
N ASP A 7 36.45 -18.54 -0.68
CA ASP A 7 37.80 -18.83 -0.17
C ASP A 7 38.65 -17.55 0.01
N ILE A 8 38.15 -16.37 -0.37
CA ILE A 8 38.94 -15.13 -0.40
C ILE A 8 38.77 -14.26 0.86
N ILE A 9 37.79 -14.51 1.71
CA ILE A 9 37.35 -13.49 2.66
C ILE A 9 37.47 -13.96 4.11
N LYS A 10 38.66 -13.75 4.69
CA LYS A 10 38.81 -13.50 6.12
C LYS A 10 38.71 -11.99 6.32
N PHE A 11 37.59 -11.52 6.87
CA PHE A 11 37.40 -10.11 7.23
C PHE A 11 37.97 -9.85 8.61
N ASP A 12 39.30 -9.71 8.68
CA ASP A 12 39.92 -8.96 9.75
C ASP A 12 40.33 -7.62 9.12
N ASP A 13 39.64 -6.54 9.48
CA ASP A 13 39.93 -5.13 9.13
C ASP A 13 39.79 -4.68 7.66
N VAL A 14 38.75 -5.12 6.94
CA VAL A 14 38.39 -4.47 5.66
C VAL A 14 37.07 -3.73 5.84
N ASP A 15 37.11 -2.41 5.61
CA ASP A 15 35.96 -1.53 5.62
C ASP A 15 34.94 -2.04 4.59
N ILE A 16 33.87 -2.66 5.11
CA ILE A 16 32.82 -3.30 4.31
C ILE A 16 32.21 -2.29 3.34
N LEU A 17 32.15 -1.01 3.72
CA LEU A 17 31.64 0.06 2.87
C LEU A 17 32.57 0.39 1.69
N ASP A 18 33.89 0.34 1.86
CA ASP A 18 34.85 0.51 0.76
C ASP A 18 34.80 -0.68 -0.20
N THR A 19 34.67 -1.90 0.34
CA THR A 19 34.51 -3.12 -0.47
C THR A 19 33.22 -3.07 -1.29
N LEU A 20 32.10 -2.70 -0.68
CA LEU A 20 30.82 -2.54 -1.36
C LEU A 20 30.85 -1.41 -2.40
N SER A 21 31.55 -0.30 -2.11
CA SER A 21 31.71 0.82 -3.03
C SER A 21 32.55 0.44 -4.25
N ARG A 22 33.64 -0.31 -4.05
CA ARG A 22 34.47 -0.86 -5.14
C ARG A 22 33.71 -1.88 -5.96
N MET A 23 32.91 -2.74 -5.32
CA MET A 23 32.03 -3.69 -6.00
C MET A 23 30.99 -2.94 -6.84
N GLN A 24 30.29 -1.93 -6.30
CA GLN A 24 29.36 -1.09 -7.06
C GLN A 24 30.02 -0.36 -8.24
N ALA A 25 31.26 0.12 -8.09
CA ALA A 25 32.00 0.79 -9.16
C ALA A 25 32.36 -0.17 -10.31
N LEU A 26 32.87 -1.36 -9.99
CA LEU A 26 33.13 -2.45 -10.95
C LEU A 26 31.85 -2.83 -11.71
N CYS A 27 30.77 -2.97 -10.96
CA CYS A 27 29.44 -3.29 -11.41
C CYS A 27 28.86 -2.28 -12.42
N ARG A 28 28.97 -0.97 -12.13
CA ARG A 28 28.57 0.12 -13.04
C ARG A 28 29.43 0.17 -14.31
N GLY A 29 30.72 -0.21 -14.22
CA GLY A 29 31.62 -0.27 -15.37
C GLY A 29 31.27 -1.41 -16.35
N VAL A 30 30.81 -2.54 -15.84
CA VAL A 30 30.44 -3.72 -16.64
C VAL A 30 29.08 -3.57 -17.31
N SER A 31 28.07 -3.00 -16.63
CA SER A 31 26.72 -2.86 -17.23
C SER A 31 26.65 -1.80 -18.34
N ARG A 32 27.51 -0.77 -18.28
CA ARG A 32 27.50 0.39 -19.20
C ARG A 32 28.39 0.24 -20.42
N ASN A 33 29.22 -0.80 -20.49
CA ASN A 33 30.13 -0.99 -21.63
C ASN A 33 29.48 -1.91 -22.68
N PRO A 34 29.14 -1.39 -23.88
CA PRO A 34 28.42 -2.13 -24.92
C PRO A 34 29.23 -3.27 -25.55
N ARG A 35 30.52 -3.42 -25.20
CA ARG A 35 31.38 -4.52 -25.66
C ARG A 35 31.19 -5.82 -24.90
N TYR A 36 30.52 -5.83 -23.75
CA TYR A 36 30.27 -7.06 -22.98
C TYR A 36 29.19 -7.91 -23.64
N LYS A 37 29.51 -9.18 -23.88
CA LYS A 37 28.60 -10.13 -24.54
C LYS A 37 27.50 -10.54 -23.56
N ALA A 38 26.36 -11.02 -24.08
CA ALA A 38 25.22 -11.45 -23.25
C ALA A 38 25.58 -12.51 -22.19
N LYS A 39 26.64 -13.31 -22.43
CA LYS A 39 27.18 -14.27 -21.46
C LYS A 39 27.79 -13.57 -20.24
N ASP A 40 28.53 -12.49 -20.45
CA ASP A 40 29.19 -11.73 -19.40
C ASP A 40 28.18 -10.96 -18.53
N ARG A 41 27.02 -10.59 -19.11
CA ARG A 41 25.89 -10.01 -18.37
C ARG A 41 25.24 -11.01 -17.42
N LYS A 42 25.05 -12.26 -17.84
CA LYS A 42 24.51 -13.33 -16.96
C LYS A 42 25.44 -13.64 -15.79
N GLU A 43 26.74 -13.64 -16.03
CA GLU A 43 27.74 -13.84 -14.97
C GLU A 43 27.76 -12.65 -14.00
N ALA A 44 27.60 -11.42 -14.50
CA ALA A 44 27.43 -10.25 -13.64
C ALA A 44 26.14 -10.34 -12.80
N ASP A 45 24.99 -10.64 -13.41
CA ASP A 45 23.70 -10.79 -12.71
C ASP A 45 23.75 -11.86 -11.60
N ALA A 46 24.43 -12.99 -11.86
CA ALA A 46 24.66 -14.02 -10.84
C ALA A 46 25.51 -13.50 -9.68
N LEU A 47 26.59 -12.76 -9.98
CA LEU A 47 27.44 -12.12 -8.97
C LEU A 47 26.64 -11.13 -8.10
N TYR A 48 25.77 -10.34 -8.71
CA TYR A 48 24.90 -9.39 -8.00
C TYR A 48 23.90 -10.08 -7.07
N GLN A 49 23.31 -11.20 -7.51
CA GLN A 49 22.41 -11.99 -6.67
C GLN A 49 23.15 -12.58 -5.46
N ASP A 50 24.38 -13.03 -5.64
CA ASP A 50 25.18 -13.60 -4.55
C ASP A 50 25.66 -12.53 -3.56
N ILE A 51 25.97 -11.32 -4.03
CA ILE A 51 26.24 -10.15 -3.16
C ILE A 51 24.97 -9.78 -2.36
N GLY A 52 23.80 -9.72 -3.02
CA GLY A 52 22.53 -9.43 -2.35
C GLY A 52 22.21 -10.45 -1.25
N LYS A 53 22.44 -11.74 -1.50
CA LYS A 53 22.29 -12.81 -0.49
C LYS A 53 23.27 -12.65 0.67
N CYS A 54 24.53 -12.30 0.41
CA CYS A 54 25.51 -12.04 1.47
C CYS A 54 25.09 -10.87 2.35
N LEU A 55 24.60 -9.77 1.76
CA LEU A 55 24.10 -8.60 2.51
C LEU A 55 22.88 -8.95 3.39
N CYS A 56 21.94 -9.75 2.88
CA CYS A 56 20.82 -10.24 3.70
C CYS A 56 21.27 -11.16 4.84
N SER A 57 22.35 -11.92 4.64
CA SER A 57 22.89 -12.88 5.62
C SER A 57 23.61 -12.20 6.79
N LEU A 58 24.07 -10.95 6.62
CA LEU A 58 24.71 -10.15 7.66
C LEU A 58 23.71 -9.54 8.67
N GLY A 59 22.41 -9.79 8.51
CA GLY A 59 21.39 -9.52 9.55
C GLY A 59 20.94 -8.07 9.68
N GLU A 60 21.57 -7.11 9.02
CA GLU A 60 21.23 -5.68 9.10
C GLU A 60 20.31 -5.18 7.97
N PHE A 61 20.09 -5.99 6.94
CA PHE A 61 19.30 -5.61 5.76
C PHE A 61 18.34 -6.74 5.41
N GLY A 62 17.03 -6.50 5.55
CA GLY A 62 16.05 -7.59 5.47
C GLY A 62 15.43 -7.84 4.09
N GLU A 63 15.53 -6.90 3.13
CA GLU A 63 15.03 -7.15 1.77
C GLU A 63 15.79 -6.30 0.74
N VAL A 64 16.23 -6.94 -0.33
CA VAL A 64 16.86 -6.30 -1.48
C VAL A 64 15.82 -6.21 -2.60
N VAL A 65 15.42 -4.99 -2.97
CA VAL A 65 14.47 -4.77 -4.07
C VAL A 65 15.24 -4.22 -5.26
N TRP A 66 15.02 -4.84 -6.42
CA TRP A 66 15.61 -4.43 -7.69
C TRP A 66 14.58 -3.61 -8.47
N SER A 67 14.93 -2.39 -8.83
CA SER A 67 14.11 -1.57 -9.74
C SER A 67 14.84 -1.42 -11.07
N ASP A 68 14.15 -1.79 -12.15
CA ASP A 68 14.62 -1.62 -13.51
C ASP A 68 14.31 -0.19 -13.96
N GLU A 69 15.21 0.75 -13.67
CA GLU A 69 15.12 2.10 -14.21
C GLU A 69 15.72 2.14 -15.62
N LYS A 70 15.10 2.94 -16.51
CA LYS A 70 15.42 3.04 -17.95
C LYS A 70 16.88 3.40 -18.27
N GLU A 71 17.74 3.62 -17.27
CA GLU A 71 19.16 3.99 -17.41
C GLU A 71 20.15 3.07 -16.62
N GLY A 72 19.67 1.94 -16.08
CA GLY A 72 20.50 0.90 -15.46
C GLY A 72 19.95 0.36 -14.14
N MET A 73 20.27 -0.90 -13.82
CA MET A 73 19.86 -1.54 -12.56
C MET A 73 20.50 -0.85 -11.36
N SER A 74 19.67 -0.45 -10.39
CA SER A 74 20.11 0.08 -9.10
C SER A 74 19.69 -0.85 -7.96
N LEU A 75 20.64 -1.16 -7.07
CA LEU A 75 20.40 -1.95 -5.86
C LEU A 75 19.87 -1.01 -4.77
N GLN A 76 18.60 -1.16 -4.37
CA GLN A 76 18.08 -0.49 -3.18
C GLN A 76 18.10 -1.47 -2.01
N VAL A 77 19.04 -1.25 -1.09
CA VAL A 77 19.10 -1.98 0.17
C VAL A 77 18.16 -1.30 1.15
N LEU A 78 16.98 -1.89 1.35
CA LEU A 78 15.99 -1.31 2.26
C LEU A 78 16.29 -1.77 3.69
N ASN A 79 16.48 -0.80 4.59
CA ASN A 79 16.59 -1.07 6.01
C ASN A 79 15.21 -1.53 6.54
N VAL A 80 15.08 -2.83 6.79
CA VAL A 80 13.81 -3.45 7.21
C VAL A 80 13.33 -2.93 8.56
N GLY A 81 14.24 -2.46 9.43
CA GLY A 81 13.87 -1.77 10.65
C GLY A 81 13.11 -0.46 10.39
N MET A 82 13.52 0.31 9.37
CA MET A 82 12.83 1.53 8.97
C MET A 82 11.47 1.25 8.33
N ILE A 83 11.36 0.25 7.45
CA ILE A 83 10.08 -0.13 6.84
C ILE A 83 9.08 -0.56 7.91
N ALA A 84 9.50 -1.40 8.85
CA ALA A 84 8.63 -1.85 9.94
C ALA A 84 8.13 -0.67 10.81
N ALA A 85 9.00 0.30 11.09
CA ALA A 85 8.63 1.50 11.85
C ALA A 85 7.63 2.39 11.08
N HIS A 86 7.84 2.60 9.78
CA HIS A 86 6.92 3.37 8.94
C HIS A 86 5.55 2.69 8.80
N THR A 87 5.52 1.38 8.60
CA THR A 87 4.27 0.60 8.52
C THR A 87 3.49 0.67 9.84
N ARG A 88 4.17 0.52 10.99
CA ARG A 88 3.52 0.67 12.31
C ARG A 88 2.96 2.08 12.51
N ARG A 89 3.72 3.12 12.13
CA ARG A 89 3.25 4.51 12.21
C ARG A 89 2.05 4.75 11.30
N GLY A 90 2.10 4.26 10.06
CA GLY A 90 1.01 4.36 9.10
C GLY A 90 -0.27 3.71 9.62
N LYS A 91 -0.17 2.50 10.19
CA LYS A 91 -1.30 1.82 10.82
C LYS A 91 -1.89 2.63 11.98
N LYS A 92 -1.04 3.16 12.88
CA LYS A 92 -1.49 3.98 14.00
C LYS A 92 -2.26 5.22 13.54
N VAL A 93 -1.77 5.92 12.52
CA VAL A 93 -2.43 7.10 11.96
C VAL A 93 -3.77 6.72 11.32
N GLN A 94 -3.80 5.61 10.57
CA GLN A 94 -5.02 5.14 9.93
C GLN A 94 -6.09 4.73 10.96
N ASP A 95 -5.70 4.03 12.03
CA ASP A 95 -6.63 3.59 13.05
C ASP A 95 -7.15 4.78 13.88
N ALA A 96 -6.29 5.74 14.24
CA ALA A 96 -6.73 6.99 14.87
C ALA A 96 -7.71 7.80 13.98
N ALA A 97 -7.47 7.84 12.67
CA ALA A 97 -8.38 8.48 11.73
C ALA A 97 -9.74 7.77 11.65
N LYS A 98 -9.76 6.43 11.67
CA LYS A 98 -11.00 5.64 11.73
C LYS A 98 -11.78 5.91 13.01
N GLU A 99 -11.10 5.94 14.16
CA GLU A 99 -11.70 6.23 15.46
C GLU A 99 -12.28 7.65 15.51
N GLY A 100 -11.52 8.65 15.07
CA GLY A 100 -12.01 10.03 14.98
C GLY A 100 -13.22 10.17 14.05
N HIS A 101 -13.21 9.49 12.91
CA HIS A 101 -14.36 9.47 11.99
C HIS A 101 -15.59 8.79 12.60
N ALA A 102 -15.40 7.70 13.35
CA ALA A 102 -16.48 7.02 14.06
C ALA A 102 -17.05 7.89 15.19
N ALA A 103 -16.22 8.62 15.92
CA ALA A 103 -16.67 9.52 16.98
C ALA A 103 -17.54 10.67 16.43
N VAL A 104 -17.18 11.25 15.28
CA VAL A 104 -17.91 12.38 14.69
C VAL A 104 -19.16 11.93 13.92
N HIS A 105 -19.06 10.85 13.15
CA HIS A 105 -20.12 10.45 12.22
C HIS A 105 -20.91 9.21 12.65
N GLY A 106 -20.50 8.56 13.73
CA GLY A 106 -21.00 7.27 14.18
C GLY A 106 -20.30 6.09 13.49
N THR A 107 -20.45 4.92 14.09
CA THR A 107 -19.95 3.65 13.56
C THR A 107 -20.71 3.24 12.29
N SER A 108 -20.16 2.28 11.54
CA SER A 108 -20.83 1.74 10.34
C SER A 108 -22.21 1.14 10.68
N GLU A 109 -22.33 0.49 11.84
CA GLU A 109 -23.59 -0.11 12.31
C GLU A 109 -24.63 0.97 12.64
N GLU A 110 -24.22 2.04 13.31
CA GLU A 110 -25.09 3.17 13.62
C GLU A 110 -25.60 3.87 12.36
N LYS A 111 -24.72 4.06 11.37
CA LYS A 111 -25.09 4.59 10.06
C LYS A 111 -26.10 3.68 9.37
N GLN A 112 -25.88 2.36 9.38
CA GLN A 112 -26.81 1.41 8.79
C GLN A 112 -28.17 1.41 9.49
N LYS A 113 -28.19 1.48 10.83
CA LYS A 113 -29.43 1.61 11.61
C LYS A 113 -30.19 2.89 11.25
N ARG A 114 -29.47 4.01 11.10
CA ARG A 114 -30.02 5.30 10.67
C ARG A 114 -30.67 5.20 9.29
N TYR A 115 -29.99 4.57 8.33
CA TYR A 115 -30.51 4.42 6.97
C TYR A 115 -31.74 3.50 6.89
N ARG A 116 -31.75 2.42 7.68
CA ARG A 116 -32.95 1.57 7.81
C ARG A 116 -34.14 2.36 8.36
N ARG A 117 -33.91 3.22 9.35
CA ARG A 117 -34.95 4.12 9.89
C ARG A 117 -35.51 5.04 8.81
N TYR A 118 -34.66 5.63 7.98
CA TYR A 118 -35.10 6.47 6.86
C TYR A 118 -35.99 5.68 5.88
N GLN A 119 -35.57 4.47 5.49
CA GLN A 119 -36.35 3.63 4.59
C GLN A 119 -37.73 3.32 5.16
N GLN A 120 -37.80 2.90 6.43
CA GLN A 120 -39.07 2.59 7.10
C GLN A 120 -39.99 3.81 7.16
N ALA A 121 -39.45 5.01 7.41
CA ALA A 121 -40.22 6.24 7.44
C ALA A 121 -40.76 6.61 6.04
N ILE A 122 -39.96 6.41 4.98
CA ILE A 122 -40.41 6.61 3.59
C ILE A 122 -41.53 5.63 3.25
N ASP A 123 -41.34 4.35 3.53
CA ASP A 123 -42.30 3.29 3.21
C ASP A 123 -43.64 3.54 3.93
N MET A 124 -43.59 3.92 5.20
CA MET A 124 -44.78 4.26 5.98
C MET A 124 -45.49 5.50 5.41
N TYR A 125 -44.74 6.55 5.07
CA TYR A 125 -45.32 7.78 4.52
C TYR A 125 -45.97 7.55 3.15
N MET A 126 -45.33 6.77 2.27
CA MET A 126 -45.88 6.42 0.96
C MET A 126 -47.08 5.48 1.07
N LYS A 127 -47.09 4.57 2.05
CA LYS A 127 -48.26 3.72 2.34
C LYS A 127 -49.48 4.54 2.76
N GLN A 128 -49.26 5.56 3.59
CA GLN A 128 -50.32 6.48 4.04
C GLN A 128 -50.74 7.47 2.94
N ASN A 129 -49.86 7.76 1.98
CA ASN A 129 -50.10 8.75 0.92
C ASN A 129 -49.73 8.17 -0.47
N PRO A 130 -50.54 7.26 -1.03
CA PRO A 130 -50.17 6.55 -2.27
C PRO A 130 -49.94 7.43 -3.49
N ALA A 131 -50.55 8.62 -3.52
CA ALA A 131 -50.38 9.60 -4.60
C ALA A 131 -49.04 10.37 -4.54
N VAL A 132 -48.31 10.28 -3.42
CA VAL A 132 -47.09 11.08 -3.21
C VAL A 132 -45.89 10.42 -3.90
N SER A 133 -45.10 11.25 -4.58
CA SER A 133 -43.85 10.81 -5.21
C SER A 133 -42.78 10.45 -4.17
N TYR A 134 -41.88 9.54 -4.55
CA TYR A 134 -40.73 9.15 -3.74
C TYR A 134 -39.86 10.34 -3.34
N GLU A 135 -39.70 11.32 -4.25
CA GLU A 135 -38.93 12.53 -4.01
C GLU A 135 -39.53 13.38 -2.89
N ARG A 136 -40.85 13.53 -2.88
CA ARG A 136 -41.55 14.28 -1.84
C ARG A 136 -41.54 13.53 -0.50
N ALA A 137 -41.65 12.20 -0.52
CA ALA A 137 -41.46 11.37 0.67
C ALA A 137 -40.06 11.54 1.27
N CYS A 138 -39.01 11.49 0.44
CA CYS A 138 -37.63 11.73 0.88
C CYS A 138 -37.46 13.11 1.51
N SER A 139 -37.98 14.18 0.89
CA SER A 139 -37.90 15.54 1.44
C SER A 139 -38.61 15.65 2.80
N ARG A 140 -39.74 14.97 2.98
CA ARG A 140 -40.47 14.98 4.26
C ARG A 140 -39.69 14.28 5.37
N VAL A 141 -39.12 13.11 5.08
CA VAL A 141 -38.28 12.36 6.03
C VAL A 141 -37.00 13.13 6.35
N ALA A 142 -36.36 13.73 5.34
CA ALA A 142 -35.17 14.55 5.52
C ALA A 142 -35.42 15.74 6.47
N LEU A 143 -36.54 16.44 6.30
CA LEU A 143 -36.96 17.52 7.19
C LEU A 143 -37.20 17.03 8.63
N ALA A 144 -37.87 15.89 8.81
CA ALA A 144 -38.16 15.34 10.12
C ALA A 144 -36.89 14.88 10.88
N GLU A 145 -35.89 14.39 10.13
CA GLU A 145 -34.63 13.87 10.66
C GLU A 145 -33.54 14.94 10.76
N GLY A 146 -33.82 16.18 10.32
CA GLY A 146 -32.85 17.28 10.34
C GLY A 146 -31.65 17.06 9.42
N VAL A 147 -31.84 16.33 8.31
CA VAL A 147 -30.77 16.03 7.34
C VAL A 147 -31.10 16.54 5.95
N HIS A 148 -30.08 16.66 5.11
CA HIS A 148 -30.27 17.06 3.72
C HIS A 148 -30.97 15.94 2.91
N THR A 149 -31.88 16.31 2.00
CA THR A 149 -32.66 15.35 1.19
C THR A 149 -31.78 14.41 0.37
N ILE A 150 -30.63 14.89 -0.13
CA ILE A 150 -29.68 14.05 -0.87
C ILE A 150 -29.13 12.91 -0.01
N THR A 151 -28.91 13.15 1.29
CA THR A 151 -28.42 12.12 2.22
C THR A 151 -29.41 10.97 2.33
N VAL A 152 -30.70 11.28 2.45
CA VAL A 152 -31.76 10.26 2.47
C VAL A 152 -31.76 9.50 1.14
N LYS A 153 -31.86 10.21 0.01
CA LYS A 153 -31.91 9.61 -1.33
C LYS A 153 -30.74 8.67 -1.66
N ARG A 154 -29.52 9.00 -1.22
CA ARG A 154 -28.32 8.17 -1.45
C ARG A 154 -28.33 6.85 -0.68
N HIS A 155 -29.07 6.79 0.42
CA HIS A 155 -29.04 5.67 1.36
C HIS A 155 -30.37 4.93 1.50
N THR A 156 -31.38 5.30 0.69
CA THR A 156 -32.68 4.63 0.61
C THR A 156 -32.98 4.18 -0.81
N ILE A 157 -33.79 3.14 -0.92
CA ILE A 157 -34.18 2.51 -2.19
C ILE A 157 -35.59 2.98 -2.55
N ARG A 158 -35.78 3.35 -3.81
CA ARG A 158 -37.10 3.64 -4.35
C ARG A 158 -37.94 2.35 -4.38
N PRO A 159 -39.12 2.31 -3.75
CA PRO A 159 -39.98 1.13 -3.84
C PRO A 159 -40.37 0.89 -5.30
N LYS A 160 -40.25 -0.36 -5.76
CA LYS A 160 -40.69 -0.75 -7.10
C LYS A 160 -42.21 -0.56 -7.18
N LYS A 161 -42.70 0.14 -8.20
CA LYS A 161 -44.13 0.17 -8.50
C LYS A 161 -44.57 -1.28 -8.77
N LYS A 162 -45.51 -1.78 -7.97
CA LYS A 162 -46.22 -3.02 -8.27
C LYS A 162 -47.24 -2.77 -9.37
#